data_AF-A0A817P740-F1
#
_entry.id   AF-A0A817P740-F1
#
_cell.length_a   1.000
_cell.length_b   1.000
_cell.length_c   1.000
_cell.angle_alpha   90.00
_cell.angle_beta   90.00
_cell.angle_gamma   90.00
#
_symmetry.space_group_name_H-M   'P 1'
#
loop_
_entity.id
_entity.type
_entity.pdbx_description
1 polymer ?
#
loop_
_entity_poly.entity_id
_entity_poly.type
_entity_poly.pdbx_seq_one_letter_code
_entity_poly.pdbx_strand_id
1 'polypeptide(L)'
;MKCSPFHAKSNCYLSDLFYTQAFAFEVQHVDEFHRIAQYVYKITNYLTSNNIAHNMTIVKGDSFSSSENVLRIFLWFRQSVINGKNFDRCNFACFELAGYMTLHSEDVYNSLTESELCQHMNDIALSSEEQKRIKDDVKSLLDELV
;
A
#
# COMPACT_ATOMS: atom_id res chain seq x y z
N MET A 1 0.20 4.20 10.95
CA MET A 1 -0.43 3.05 10.29
C MET A 1 0.22 1.79 10.84
N LYS A 2 -0.56 0.82 11.31
CA LYS A 2 -0.02 -0.45 11.82
C LYS A 2 0.30 -1.39 10.66
N CYS A 3 1.39 -2.13 10.80
CA CYS A 3 1.79 -3.13 9.85
C CYS A 3 2.30 -4.36 10.61
N SER A 4 1.97 -5.54 10.09
CA SER A 4 2.42 -6.81 10.64
C SER A 4 3.60 -7.36 9.83
N PRO A 5 4.55 -8.07 10.46
CA PRO A 5 5.63 -8.72 9.71
C PRO A 5 5.09 -9.66 8.63
N PHE A 6 5.60 -9.53 7.41
CA PHE A 6 5.19 -10.34 6.26
C PHE A 6 6.31 -11.29 5.81
N HIS A 7 7.52 -10.77 5.69
CA HIS A 7 8.70 -11.54 5.32
C HIS A 7 9.93 -11.04 6.09
N ALA A 8 10.33 -11.82 7.11
CA ALA A 8 11.32 -11.40 8.11
C ALA A 8 12.71 -11.11 7.53
N LYS A 9 13.21 -11.94 6.59
CA LYS A 9 14.58 -11.78 6.05
C LYS A 9 14.77 -10.47 5.26
N SER A 10 13.70 -9.96 4.65
CA SER A 10 13.74 -8.73 3.86
C SER A 10 13.19 -7.52 4.62
N ASN A 11 12.83 -7.66 5.90
CA ASN A 11 12.12 -6.65 6.68
C ASN A 11 10.90 -6.07 5.92
N CYS A 12 10.15 -6.96 5.25
CA CYS A 12 8.91 -6.60 4.59
C CYS A 12 7.73 -6.81 5.55
N TYR A 13 6.85 -5.83 5.60
CA TYR A 13 5.64 -5.80 6.41
C TYR A 13 4.41 -5.75 5.49
N LEU A 14 3.24 -6.09 6.04
CA LEU A 14 1.96 -5.92 5.39
C LEU A 14 1.13 -4.92 6.19
N SER A 15 0.51 -3.94 5.52
CA SER A 15 -0.41 -3.01 6.19
C SER A 15 -1.62 -3.73 6.75
N ASP A 16 -2.00 -3.41 7.98
CA ASP A 16 -3.18 -4.00 8.65
C ASP A 16 -4.50 -3.30 8.26
N LEU A 17 -4.51 -2.52 7.17
CA LEU A 17 -5.74 -1.88 6.70
C LEU A 17 -6.69 -2.93 6.11
N PHE A 18 -7.97 -2.80 6.48
CA PHE A 18 -9.00 -3.82 6.29
C PHE A 18 -9.28 -4.20 4.83
N TYR A 19 -9.10 -3.27 3.89
CA TYR A 19 -9.60 -3.44 2.52
C TYR A 19 -8.47 -3.45 1.49
N THR A 20 -7.67 -2.39 1.45
CA THR A 20 -6.49 -2.30 0.59
C THR A 20 -5.24 -2.62 1.38
N GLN A 21 -4.42 -3.49 0.83
CA GLN A 21 -3.17 -3.90 1.45
C GLN A 21 -1.98 -3.27 0.73
N ALA A 22 -0.93 -3.04 1.52
CA ALA A 22 0.36 -2.62 1.02
C ALA A 22 1.45 -3.52 1.59
N PHE A 23 2.42 -3.82 0.73
CA PHE A 23 3.75 -4.20 1.21
C PHE A 23 4.44 -2.95 1.74
N ALA A 24 5.07 -3.06 2.89
CA ALA A 24 5.73 -1.95 3.54
C ALA A 24 7.17 -2.29 3.90
N PHE A 25 8.04 -1.28 3.77
CA PHE A 25 9.44 -1.35 4.13
C PHE A 25 9.79 -0.12 4.98
N GLU A 26 10.81 -0.25 5.81
CA GLU A 26 11.44 0.86 6.50
C GLU A 26 12.91 0.96 6.14
N VAL A 27 13.40 2.18 5.94
CA VAL A 27 14.82 2.50 5.77
C VAL A 27 15.23 3.29 7.01
N GLN A 28 16.05 2.69 7.85
CA GLN A 28 16.59 3.33 9.04
C GLN A 28 17.94 3.97 8.75
N HIS A 29 18.76 3.29 7.95
CA HIS A 29 20.10 3.73 7.59
C HIS A 29 20.30 3.79 6.07
N VAL A 30 21.20 4.67 5.63
CA VAL A 30 21.43 4.97 4.21
C VAL A 30 22.00 3.77 3.44
N ASP A 31 22.77 2.93 4.10
CA ASP A 31 23.36 1.70 3.54
C ASP A 31 22.32 0.62 3.20
N GLU A 32 21.14 0.66 3.83
CA GLU A 32 20.02 -0.24 3.52
C GLU A 32 19.29 0.14 2.24
N PHE A 33 19.43 1.39 1.79
CA PHE A 33 18.64 1.98 0.71
C PHE A 33 18.75 1.17 -0.58
N HIS A 34 19.96 0.74 -0.96
CA HIS A 34 20.18 -0.01 -2.19
C HIS A 34 19.42 -1.35 -2.18
N ARG A 35 19.50 -2.08 -1.06
CA ARG A 35 18.84 -3.38 -0.90
C ARG A 35 17.33 -3.24 -0.91
N ILE A 36 16.79 -2.26 -0.18
CA ILE A 36 15.34 -2.01 -0.14
C ILE A 36 14.83 -1.55 -1.51
N ALA A 37 15.59 -0.71 -2.22
CA ALA A 37 15.25 -0.30 -3.58
C ALA A 37 15.18 -1.50 -4.55
N GLN A 38 16.06 -2.50 -4.40
CA GLN A 38 15.99 -3.74 -5.19
C GLN A 38 14.70 -4.53 -4.90
N TYR A 39 14.31 -4.66 -3.62
CA TYR A 39 13.06 -5.34 -3.25
C TYR A 39 11.84 -4.62 -3.81
N VAL A 40 11.77 -3.29 -3.64
CA VAL A 40 10.71 -2.44 -4.17
C VAL A 40 10.64 -2.56 -5.69
N TYR A 41 11.77 -2.50 -6.38
CA TYR A 41 11.85 -2.69 -7.83
C TYR A 41 11.30 -4.06 -8.26
N LYS A 42 11.72 -5.13 -7.60
CA LYS A 42 11.27 -6.50 -7.93
C LYS A 42 9.76 -6.67 -7.77
N ILE A 43 9.20 -6.14 -6.68
CA ILE A 43 7.75 -6.18 -6.43
C ILE A 43 7.00 -5.33 -7.46
N THR A 44 7.39 -4.07 -7.65
CA THR A 44 6.72 -3.16 -8.62
C THR A 44 6.83 -3.67 -10.05
N ASN A 45 7.96 -4.27 -10.44
CA ASN A 45 8.13 -4.91 -11.75
C ASN A 45 7.20 -6.12 -11.91
N TYR A 46 7.04 -6.97 -10.89
CA TYR A 46 6.06 -8.06 -10.89
C TYR A 46 4.63 -7.52 -11.04
N LEU A 47 4.25 -6.52 -10.23
CA LEU A 47 2.91 -5.93 -10.28
C LEU A 47 2.61 -5.36 -11.66
N THR A 48 3.56 -4.61 -12.22
CA THR A 48 3.47 -4.05 -13.58
C THR A 48 3.32 -5.14 -14.64
N SER A 49 4.19 -6.17 -14.59
CA SER A 49 4.19 -7.27 -15.56
C SER A 49 2.88 -8.07 -15.55
N ASN A 50 2.18 -8.09 -14.42
CA ASN A 50 0.89 -8.77 -14.25
C ASN A 50 -0.31 -7.81 -14.39
N ASN A 51 -0.10 -6.58 -14.85
CA ASN A 51 -1.13 -5.55 -14.99
C ASN A 51 -1.91 -5.26 -13.68
N ILE A 52 -1.24 -5.36 -12.53
CA ILE A 52 -1.80 -5.05 -11.22
C ILE A 52 -1.54 -3.57 -10.94
N ALA A 53 -2.63 -2.80 -10.80
CA ALA A 53 -2.55 -1.39 -10.45
C ALA A 53 -1.94 -1.24 -9.05
N HIS A 54 -1.02 -0.29 -8.91
CA HIS A 54 -0.34 -0.05 -7.64
C HIS A 54 0.04 1.42 -7.46
N ASN A 55 0.13 1.83 -6.20
CA ASN A 55 0.56 3.15 -5.78
C ASN A 55 1.70 3.04 -4.77
N MET A 56 2.70 3.90 -4.89
CA MET A 56 3.82 3.96 -3.95
C MET A 56 3.78 5.27 -3.16
N THR A 57 3.83 5.16 -1.84
CA THR A 57 3.96 6.31 -0.94
C THR A 57 5.25 6.17 -0.15
N ILE A 58 5.99 7.28 -0.02
CA ILE A 58 7.21 7.35 0.78
C ILE A 58 7.03 8.48 1.80
N VAL A 59 7.12 8.16 3.08
CA VAL A 59 6.88 9.11 4.17
C VAL A 59 7.85 8.89 5.32
N LYS A 60 8.17 9.95 6.05
CA LYS A 60 8.87 9.82 7.34
C LYS A 60 7.86 9.36 8.41
N GLY A 61 8.29 8.48 9.31
CA GLY A 61 7.49 8.07 10.46
C GLY A 61 8.32 7.25 11.44
N ASP A 62 7.67 6.71 12.47
CA ASP A 62 8.37 5.84 13.43
C ASP A 62 8.69 4.47 12.80
N SER A 63 9.49 3.61 13.41
CA SER A 63 9.59 2.21 12.95
C SER A 63 8.24 1.50 13.12
N PHE A 64 8.01 0.40 12.41
CA PHE A 64 6.89 -0.49 12.69
C PHE A 64 7.08 -1.27 14.00
N SER A 65 8.32 -1.36 14.49
CA SER A 65 8.70 -2.16 15.67
C SER A 65 9.28 -1.35 16.82
N SER A 66 9.67 -0.10 16.59
CA SER A 66 10.25 0.81 17.59
C SER A 66 9.74 2.25 17.43
N SER A 67 10.14 3.15 18.33
CA SER A 67 9.84 4.59 18.24
C SER A 67 10.92 5.39 17.50
N GLU A 68 11.83 4.72 16.79
CA GLU A 68 12.88 5.39 16.03
C GLU A 68 12.32 5.99 14.75
N ASN A 69 12.87 7.12 14.32
CA ASN A 69 12.45 7.75 13.07
C ASN A 69 13.08 7.04 11.87
N VAL A 70 12.25 6.59 10.94
CA VAL A 70 12.65 5.90 9.70
C VAL A 70 11.92 6.50 8.49
N LEU A 71 12.39 6.14 7.30
CA LEU A 71 11.63 6.36 6.07
C LEU A 71 10.77 5.12 5.82
N ARG A 72 9.45 5.26 5.77
CA ARG A 72 8.52 4.19 5.43
C ARG A 72 8.16 4.25 3.95
N ILE A 73 8.18 3.11 3.29
CA ILE A 73 7.76 2.93 1.90
C ILE A 73 6.56 2.00 1.91
N PHE A 74 5.46 2.42 1.27
CA PHE A 74 4.26 1.62 1.11
C PHE A 74 3.99 1.35 -0.37
N LEU A 75 3.75 0.10 -0.73
CA LEU A 75 3.37 -0.36 -2.06
C LEU A 75 1.96 -0.92 -2.02
N TRP A 76 0.98 -0.05 -2.25
CA TRP A 76 -0.42 -0.39 -2.30
C TRP A 76 -0.75 -1.11 -3.60
N PHE A 77 -1.30 -2.31 -3.53
CA PHE A 77 -1.80 -3.04 -4.71
C PHE A 77 -3.32 -3.12 -4.66
N ARG A 78 -3.96 -2.91 -5.80
CA ARG A 78 -5.40 -2.61 -5.86
C ARG A 78 -6.00 -3.01 -7.21
N GLN A 79 -7.32 -3.05 -7.26
CA GLN A 79 -8.04 -3.19 -8.51
C GLN A 79 -7.85 -1.94 -9.37
N SER A 80 -7.69 -2.14 -10.68
CA SER A 80 -7.60 -1.04 -11.64
C SER A 80 -8.94 -0.34 -11.79
N VAL A 81 -8.97 0.98 -11.64
CA VAL A 81 -10.19 1.79 -11.79
C VAL A 81 -10.20 2.36 -13.21
N ILE A 82 -10.64 1.56 -14.18
CA ILE A 82 -10.52 1.91 -15.61
C ILE A 82 -11.57 2.93 -16.09
N ASN A 83 -12.70 3.13 -15.38
CA ASN A 83 -13.80 3.99 -15.86
C ASN A 83 -14.49 4.85 -14.77
N GLY A 84 -13.82 5.15 -13.65
CA GLY A 84 -14.52 5.51 -12.40
C GLY A 84 -14.16 6.83 -11.74
N LYS A 85 -13.61 7.84 -12.46
CA LYS A 85 -13.47 9.19 -11.89
C LYS A 85 -14.84 9.85 -11.78
N ASN A 86 -15.62 9.41 -10.80
CA ASN A 86 -16.79 10.15 -10.39
C ASN A 86 -16.30 11.25 -9.46
N PHE A 87 -16.39 12.51 -9.90
CA PHE A 87 -15.92 13.66 -9.11
C PHE A 87 -16.72 13.85 -7.82
N ASP A 88 -17.90 13.22 -7.75
CA ASP A 88 -18.76 13.17 -6.57
C ASP A 88 -18.37 12.05 -5.58
N ARG A 89 -17.30 11.29 -5.87
CA ARG A 89 -16.79 10.22 -4.99
C ARG A 89 -15.33 10.47 -4.61
N CYS A 90 -14.93 9.92 -3.48
CA CYS A 90 -13.53 9.91 -3.05
C CYS A 90 -12.71 9.05 -4.04
N ASN A 91 -11.87 9.70 -4.84
CA ASN A 91 -11.00 9.00 -5.78
C ASN A 91 -9.76 8.53 -5.02
N PHE A 92 -9.77 7.29 -4.54
CA PHE A 92 -8.63 6.72 -3.86
C PHE A 92 -7.47 6.60 -4.83
N ALA A 93 -6.41 7.36 -4.62
CA ALA A 93 -5.14 7.26 -5.34
C ALA A 93 -4.02 7.02 -4.32
N CYS A 94 -2.90 7.74 -4.38
CA CYS A 94 -1.77 7.51 -3.49
C CYS A 94 -1.97 8.12 -2.09
N PHE A 95 -2.50 9.35 -2.02
CA PHE A 95 -2.61 10.09 -0.77
C PHE A 95 -3.76 9.60 0.10
N GLU A 96 -4.89 9.25 -0.51
CA GLU A 96 -6.06 8.68 0.17
C GLU A 96 -5.73 7.35 0.84
N LEU A 97 -4.94 6.51 0.16
CA LEU A 97 -4.45 5.25 0.74
C LEU A 97 -3.47 5.49 1.91
N ALA A 98 -2.75 6.61 1.90
CA ALA A 98 -1.89 7.03 3.00
C ALA A 98 -2.65 7.77 4.13
N GLY A 99 -3.98 7.92 4.04
CA GLY A 99 -4.83 8.54 5.05
C GLY A 99 -5.14 10.02 4.83
N TYR A 100 -4.77 10.60 3.68
CA TYR A 100 -5.10 11.97 3.31
C TYR A 100 -6.32 12.02 2.41
N MET A 101 -7.38 12.68 2.85
CA MET A 101 -8.61 12.79 2.07
C MET A 101 -8.70 14.12 1.34
N THR A 102 -8.93 14.06 0.02
CA THR A 102 -9.30 15.23 -0.78
C THR A 102 -10.80 15.18 -1.07
N LEU A 103 -11.54 16.17 -0.56
CA LEU A 103 -12.99 16.30 -0.75
C LEU A 103 -13.27 17.54 -1.60
N HIS A 104 -14.10 17.39 -2.63
CA HIS A 104 -14.34 18.43 -3.63
C HIS A 104 -15.68 19.17 -3.46
N SER A 105 -16.52 18.74 -2.52
CA SER A 105 -17.77 19.42 -2.19
C SER A 105 -17.98 19.53 -0.68
N GLU A 106 -18.60 20.63 -0.27
CA GLU A 106 -18.99 20.87 1.12
C GLU A 106 -20.03 19.85 1.60
N ASP A 107 -20.95 19.44 0.71
CA ASP A 107 -21.94 18.41 1.02
C ASP A 107 -21.28 17.09 1.38
N VAL A 108 -20.31 16.62 0.57
CA VAL A 108 -19.57 15.38 0.85
C VAL A 108 -18.73 15.55 2.13
N TYR A 109 -18.14 16.72 2.37
CA TYR A 109 -17.43 16.98 3.61
C TYR A 109 -18.32 16.83 4.85
N ASN A 110 -19.56 17.32 4.78
CA ASN A 110 -20.50 17.27 5.90
C ASN A 110 -21.21 15.91 6.04
N SER A 111 -21.32 15.13 4.96
CA SER A 111 -22.09 13.88 4.96
C SER A 111 -21.25 12.61 4.99
N LEU A 112 -19.98 12.65 4.55
CA LEU A 112 -19.15 11.44 4.41
C LEU A 112 -18.90 10.78 5.75
N THR A 113 -19.32 9.53 5.86
CA THR A 113 -19.13 8.69 7.03
C THR A 113 -17.93 7.77 6.88
N GLU A 114 -17.40 7.28 8.00
CA GLU A 114 -16.36 6.23 8.00
C GLU A 114 -16.82 4.96 7.27
N SER A 115 -18.10 4.60 7.40
CA SER A 115 -18.68 3.44 6.72
C SER A 115 -18.62 3.58 5.20
N GLU A 116 -18.96 4.76 4.66
CA GLU A 116 -18.87 5.04 3.22
C GLU A 116 -17.43 5.07 2.74
N LEU A 117 -16.52 5.61 3.56
CA LEU A 117 -15.08 5.59 3.26
C LEU A 117 -14.55 4.16 3.15
N CYS A 118 -14.89 3.31 4.12
CA CYS A 118 -14.55 1.89 4.14
C CYS A 118 -15.12 1.17 2.91
N GLN A 119 -16.36 1.47 2.52
CA GLN A 119 -16.94 0.91 1.30
C GLN A 119 -16.17 1.32 0.04
N HIS A 120 -15.82 2.60 -0.09
CA HIS A 120 -15.03 3.07 -1.23
C HIS A 120 -13.62 2.44 -1.28
N MET A 121 -12.99 2.21 -0.11
CA MET A 121 -11.73 1.46 -0.04
C MET A 121 -11.91 0.00 -0.46
N ASN A 122 -13.03 -0.62 -0.08
CA ASN A 122 -13.36 -1.97 -0.48
C ASN A 122 -13.63 -2.10 -1.98
N ASP A 123 -14.27 -1.10 -2.60
CA ASP A 123 -14.56 -1.08 -4.04
C ASP A 123 -13.29 -1.08 -4.92
N ILE A 124 -12.15 -0.68 -4.36
CA ILE A 124 -10.86 -0.68 -5.06
C ILE A 124 -9.94 -1.83 -4.60
N ALA A 125 -10.38 -2.64 -3.64
CA ALA A 125 -9.63 -3.79 -3.18
C ALA A 125 -9.66 -4.92 -4.21
N LEU A 126 -8.59 -5.69 -4.29
CA LEU A 126 -8.59 -6.94 -5.05
C LEU A 126 -9.35 -8.02 -4.27
N SER A 127 -9.81 -9.07 -4.96
CA SER A 127 -10.43 -10.22 -4.29
C SER A 127 -9.46 -10.89 -3.32
N SER A 128 -9.97 -11.57 -2.30
CA SER A 128 -9.15 -12.30 -1.32
C SER A 128 -8.20 -13.31 -1.98
N GLU A 129 -8.67 -13.98 -3.04
CA GLU A 129 -7.90 -14.93 -3.82
C GLU A 129 -6.73 -14.26 -4.55
N GLU A 130 -6.97 -13.11 -5.19
CA GLU A 130 -5.92 -12.33 -5.86
C GLU A 130 -4.92 -11.78 -4.85
N GLN A 131 -5.38 -11.23 -3.73
CA GLN A 131 -4.50 -10.76 -2.66
C GLN A 131 -3.61 -11.87 -2.13
N LYS A 132 -4.17 -13.08 -1.94
CA LYS A 132 -3.39 -14.24 -1.50
C LYS A 132 -2.34 -14.62 -2.55
N ARG A 133 -2.72 -14.74 -3.82
CA ARG A 133 -1.79 -15.06 -4.91
C ARG A 133 -0.63 -14.06 -4.98
N ILE A 134 -0.93 -12.76 -4.93
CA ILE A 134 0.08 -11.69 -4.96
C ILE A 134 1.05 -11.81 -3.78
N LYS A 135 0.55 -12.08 -2.57
CA LYS A 135 1.39 -12.31 -1.40
C LYS A 135 2.31 -13.51 -1.59
N ASP A 136 1.77 -14.63 -2.04
CA ASP A 136 2.54 -15.85 -2.24
C ASP A 136 3.66 -15.62 -3.27
N ASP A 137 3.34 -14.99 -4.40
CA ASP A 137 4.32 -14.65 -5.45
C ASP A 137 5.39 -13.66 -4.93
N VAL A 138 4.99 -12.60 -4.23
CA VAL A 138 5.93 -11.62 -3.66
C VAL A 138 6.83 -12.25 -2.60
N LYS A 139 6.32 -13.19 -1.80
CA LYS A 139 7.12 -13.92 -0.84
C LYS A 139 8.22 -14.72 -1.55
N SER A 140 7.87 -15.47 -2.61
CA SER A 140 8.86 -16.19 -3.42
C SER A 140 9.90 -15.26 -4.06
N LEU A 141 9.47 -14.10 -4.58
CA LEU A 141 10.39 -13.11 -5.15
C LEU A 141 11.37 -12.55 -4.11
N LEU A 142 10.94 -12.37 -2.88
CA LEU A 142 11.80 -11.90 -1.79
C LEU A 142 12.76 -12.98 -1.31
N ASP A 143 12.33 -14.25 -1.26
CA ASP A 143 13.16 -15.39 -0.90
C ASP A 143 14.35 -15.58 -1.87
N GLU A 144 14.21 -15.23 -3.15
CA GLU A 144 15.28 -15.28 -4.15
C GLU A 144 16.38 -14.21 -3.96
N LEU A 145 16.10 -13.16 -3.18
CA LEU A 145 16.97 -11.99 -3.05
C LEU A 145 17.72 -11.95 -1.70
N VAL A 146 17.43 -12.88 -0.79
CA VAL A 146 17.94 -12.90 0.60
C VAL A 146 18.77 -14.13 0.92
#